data_AF-W7BZS9-F1
#
_entry.id   AF-W7BZS9-F1
#
_cell.length_a   1.000
_cell.length_b   1.000
_cell.length_c   1.000
_cell.angle_alpha   90.00
_cell.angle_beta   90.00
_cell.angle_gamma   90.00
#
_symmetry.space_group_name_H-M   'P 1'
#
loop_
_entity.id
_entity.type
_entity.pdbx_description
1 polymer ?
#
loop_
_entity_poly.entity_id
_entity_poly.type
_entity_poly.pdbx_seq_one_letter_code
_entity_poly.pdbx_strand_id
1 'polypeptide(L)'
;MVRSYIKDVEQRTSRKLAKIQIDALKDALRTKEYAKLTPVETNKHRLAFKQVKNKLIIEWEQKTNQSWPRYSEEILSAKSGRVIRKPGEPYDAHHLIENTFGGEHEWWNMHPAKFPDEHQAGIHGAGSPAKELFKGVKK
;
A
#
# COMPACT_ATOMS: atom_id res chain seq x y z
N MET A 1 -1.94 14.75 -10.39
CA MET A 1 -2.41 13.38 -10.14
C MET A 1 -1.59 12.64 -9.07
N VAL A 2 -0.27 12.47 -9.22
CA VAL A 2 0.56 11.79 -8.19
C VAL A 2 0.62 12.58 -6.86
N ARG A 3 0.79 13.90 -6.92
CA ARG A 3 0.80 14.76 -5.73
C ARG A 3 -0.51 14.71 -4.92
N SER A 4 -1.66 14.65 -5.60
CA SER A 4 -2.97 14.55 -4.95
C SER A 4 -3.18 13.17 -4.32
N TYR A 5 -2.69 12.12 -4.97
CA TYR A 5 -2.73 10.77 -4.40
C TYR A 5 -1.84 10.64 -3.15
N ILE A 6 -0.59 11.12 -3.18
CA ILE A 6 0.27 11.12 -1.99
C ILE A 6 -0.40 11.86 -0.82
N LYS A 7 -0.93 13.07 -1.07
CA LYS A 7 -1.64 13.85 -0.03
C LYS A 7 -2.83 13.10 0.55
N ASP A 8 -3.61 12.42 -0.29
CA ASP A 8 -4.77 11.64 0.15
C ASP A 8 -4.36 10.42 0.98
N VAL A 9 -3.31 9.69 0.58
CA VAL A 9 -2.74 8.59 1.38
C VAL A 9 -2.30 9.11 2.77
N GLU A 10 -1.57 10.22 2.81
CA GLU A 10 -1.12 10.81 4.08
C GLU A 10 -2.29 11.25 4.96
N GLN A 11 -3.32 11.86 4.37
CA GLN A 11 -4.51 12.31 5.09
C GLN A 11 -5.30 11.15 5.66
N ARG A 12 -5.53 10.09 4.88
CA ARG A 12 -6.31 8.92 5.31
C ARG A 12 -5.62 8.10 6.38
N THR A 13 -4.29 8.05 6.34
CA THR A 13 -3.49 7.27 7.30
C THR A 13 -2.98 8.11 8.47
N SER A 14 -3.13 9.44 8.40
CA SER A 14 -2.50 10.40 9.31
C SER A 14 -0.98 10.20 9.42
N ARG A 15 -0.32 9.72 8.36
CA ARG A 15 1.11 9.39 8.32
C ARG A 15 1.77 9.98 7.09
N LYS A 16 2.89 10.66 7.29
CA LYS A 16 3.65 11.27 6.19
C LYS A 16 4.52 10.24 5.48
N LEU A 17 4.56 10.31 4.16
CA LEU A 17 5.57 9.57 3.40
C LEU A 17 6.93 10.24 3.64
N ALA A 18 7.98 9.44 3.87
CA ALA A 18 9.31 10.01 4.00
C ALA A 18 9.76 10.64 2.66
N LYS A 19 10.55 11.72 2.71
CA LYS A 19 11.03 12.40 1.50
C LYS A 19 11.75 11.43 0.55
N ILE A 20 12.55 10.51 1.09
CA ILE A 20 13.26 9.48 0.32
C ILE A 20 12.31 8.51 -0.41
N GLN A 21 11.14 8.22 0.16
CA GLN A 21 10.12 7.40 -0.51
C GLN A 21 9.50 8.18 -1.68
N ILE A 22 9.17 9.44 -1.45
CA ILE A 22 8.58 10.31 -2.48
C ILE A 22 9.55 10.48 -3.66
N ASP A 23 10.85 10.64 -3.38
CA ASP A 23 11.86 10.79 -4.43
C ASP A 23 12.05 9.49 -5.23
N ALA A 24 12.10 8.33 -4.56
CA ALA A 24 12.14 7.03 -5.24
C ALA A 24 10.88 6.76 -6.08
N LEU A 25 9.70 7.10 -5.56
CA LEU A 25 8.44 6.98 -6.30
C LEU A 25 8.44 7.86 -7.56
N LYS A 26 8.91 9.10 -7.48
CA LYS A 26 9.03 9.98 -8.66
C LYS A 26 10.00 9.42 -9.69
N ASP A 27 11.12 8.87 -9.25
CA ASP A 27 12.12 8.30 -10.14
C ASP A 27 11.57 7.07 -10.87
N ALA A 28 10.91 6.17 -10.14
CA ALA A 28 10.25 5.00 -10.68
C ALA A 28 9.18 5.38 -11.72
N LEU A 29 8.37 6.41 -11.45
CA LEU A 29 7.34 6.91 -12.39
C LEU A 29 7.91 7.65 -13.61
N ARG A 30 9.16 8.10 -13.56
CA ARG A 30 9.86 8.74 -14.68
C ARG A 30 10.56 7.72 -15.57
N THR A 31 11.07 6.65 -14.97
CA THR A 31 11.92 5.65 -15.64
C THR A 31 11.16 4.44 -16.15
N LYS A 32 9.97 4.17 -15.60
CA LYS A 32 9.16 3.02 -15.96
C LYS A 32 7.71 3.41 -16.20
N GLU A 33 7.15 2.90 -17.28
CA GLU A 33 5.71 2.95 -17.54
C GLU A 33 5.03 1.76 -16.83
N TYR A 34 3.94 2.04 -16.12
CA TYR A 34 3.16 1.03 -15.41
C TYR A 34 1.85 0.78 -16.15
N ALA A 35 1.69 -0.43 -16.67
CA ALA A 35 0.47 -0.89 -17.29
C ALA A 35 -0.23 -1.92 -16.40
N LYS A 36 -1.56 -1.96 -16.47
CA LYS A 36 -2.35 -2.92 -15.73
C LYS A 36 -2.00 -4.35 -16.16
N LEU A 37 -1.65 -5.18 -15.19
CA LEU A 37 -1.37 -6.60 -15.36
C LEU A 37 -2.66 -7.39 -15.60
N THR A 38 -2.53 -8.54 -16.26
CA THR A 38 -3.62 -9.53 -16.31
C THR A 38 -3.92 -10.07 -14.89
N PRO A 39 -5.08 -10.69 -14.66
CA PRO A 39 -5.37 -11.32 -13.37
C PRO A 39 -4.35 -12.38 -12.95
N VAL A 40 -3.84 -13.16 -13.92
CA VAL A 40 -2.84 -14.21 -13.67
C VAL A 40 -1.50 -13.60 -13.23
N GLU A 41 -1.02 -12.57 -13.94
CA GLU A 41 0.20 -11.85 -13.58
C GLU A 41 0.06 -11.12 -12.25
N THR A 42 -1.08 -10.47 -12.00
CA THR A 42 -1.39 -9.81 -10.72
C THR A 42 -1.30 -10.78 -9.56
N ASN A 43 -1.82 -12.00 -9.73
CA ASN A 43 -1.76 -13.03 -8.69
C ASN A 43 -0.34 -13.54 -8.47
N LYS A 44 0.41 -13.81 -9.55
CA LYS A 44 1.83 -14.21 -9.47
C LYS A 44 2.65 -13.16 -8.73
N HIS A 45 2.47 -11.89 -9.08
CA HIS A 45 3.12 -10.76 -8.45
C HIS A 45 2.74 -10.66 -6.95
N ARG A 46 1.46 -10.78 -6.61
CA ARG A 46 1.00 -10.79 -5.21
C ARG A 46 1.63 -11.92 -4.39
N LEU A 47 1.81 -13.10 -4.98
CA LEU A 47 2.45 -14.23 -4.29
C LEU A 47 3.93 -13.96 -4.01
N ALA A 48 4.64 -13.30 -4.94
CA ALA A 48 6.02 -12.85 -4.71
C ALA A 48 6.09 -11.85 -3.55
N PHE A 49 5.15 -10.90 -3.47
CA PHE A 49 5.08 -9.93 -2.36
C PHE A 49 5.01 -10.60 -0.99
N LYS A 50 4.18 -11.65 -0.86
CA LYS A 50 3.98 -12.35 0.42
C LYS A 50 5.29 -12.89 0.99
N GLN A 51 6.24 -13.28 0.14
CA GLN A 51 7.53 -13.82 0.57
C GLN A 51 8.47 -12.74 1.12
N VAL A 52 8.33 -11.49 0.67
CA VAL A 52 9.25 -10.40 1.02
C VAL A 52 8.63 -9.35 1.96
N LYS A 53 7.31 -9.35 2.16
CA LYS A 53 6.58 -8.33 2.92
C LYS A 53 7.21 -7.98 4.27
N ASN A 54 7.52 -8.97 5.11
CA ASN A 54 8.04 -8.71 6.45
C ASN A 54 9.45 -8.09 6.40
N LYS A 55 10.28 -8.50 5.43
CA LYS A 55 11.58 -7.88 5.18
C LYS A 55 11.41 -6.41 4.76
N LEU A 56 10.46 -6.13 3.86
CA LEU A 56 10.19 -4.77 3.39
C LEU A 56 9.66 -3.85 4.48
N ILE A 57 8.89 -4.36 5.45
CA ILE A 57 8.47 -3.59 6.63
C ILE A 57 9.69 -3.16 7.44
N ILE A 58 10.60 -4.11 7.75
CA ILE A 58 11.82 -3.81 8.51
C ILE A 58 12.70 -2.80 7.75
N GLU A 59 12.86 -2.99 6.45
CA GLU A 59 13.63 -2.07 5.62
C GLU A 59 12.98 -0.68 5.54
N TRP A 60 11.65 -0.62 5.46
CA TRP A 60 10.91 0.64 5.53
C TRP A 60 11.16 1.37 6.86
N GLU A 61 11.13 0.65 7.99
CA GLU A 61 11.39 1.24 9.31
C GLU A 61 12.82 1.80 9.38
N GLN A 62 13.81 1.03 8.92
CA GLN A 62 15.23 1.41 8.91
C GLN A 62 15.50 2.61 8.01
N LYS A 63 14.92 2.64 6.79
CA LYS A 63 15.19 3.68 5.80
C LYS A 63 14.48 4.97 6.15
N THR A 64 13.24 4.89 6.63
CA THR A 64 12.42 6.08 6.95
C THR A 64 12.66 6.61 8.36
N ASN A 65 13.34 5.83 9.22
CA ASN A 65 13.49 6.11 10.65
C ASN A 65 12.13 6.30 11.36
N GLN A 66 11.12 5.57 10.91
CA GLN A 66 9.77 5.53 11.49
C GLN A 66 9.46 4.11 11.95
N SER A 67 8.53 3.96 12.90
CA SER A 67 8.05 2.64 13.32
C SER A 67 6.81 2.25 12.54
N TRP A 68 6.74 1.00 12.10
CA TRP A 68 5.56 0.47 11.44
C TRP A 68 4.45 0.27 12.49
N PRO A 69 3.29 0.92 12.35
CA PRO A 69 2.23 0.85 13.34
C PRO A 69 1.65 -0.57 13.43
N ARG A 70 1.24 -0.95 14.63
CA ARG A 70 0.69 -2.27 14.95
C ARG A 70 -0.69 -2.13 15.55
N TYR A 71 -1.53 -3.15 15.36
CA TYR A 71 -2.84 -3.20 15.99
C TYR A 71 -2.68 -3.30 17.50
N SER A 72 -3.38 -2.45 18.24
CA SER A 72 -3.50 -2.52 19.71
C SER A 72 -4.60 -3.48 20.16
N GLU A 73 -5.57 -3.74 19.28
CA GLU A 73 -6.79 -4.49 19.55
C GLU A 73 -7.07 -5.50 18.44
N GLU A 74 -7.86 -6.52 18.74
CA GLU A 74 -8.37 -7.43 17.72
C GLU A 74 -9.35 -6.73 16.80
N ILE A 75 -9.22 -6.97 15.49
CA ILE A 75 -10.23 -6.57 14.52
C ILE A 75 -11.05 -7.80 14.16
N LEU A 76 -12.37 -7.71 14.32
CA LEU A 76 -13.30 -8.78 13.97
C LEU A 76 -13.90 -8.54 12.58
N SER A 77 -14.10 -9.63 11.85
CA SER A 77 -14.87 -9.62 10.61
C SER A 77 -16.33 -9.31 10.92
N ALA A 78 -16.86 -8.18 10.43
CA ALA A 78 -18.27 -7.83 10.59
C ALA A 78 -19.24 -8.91 10.06
N LYS A 79 -18.79 -9.72 9.08
CA LYS A 79 -19.61 -10.80 8.50
C LYS A 79 -19.60 -12.09 9.31
N SER A 80 -18.46 -12.46 9.91
CA SER A 80 -18.27 -13.80 10.49
C SER A 80 -17.95 -13.80 11.98
N GLY A 81 -17.72 -12.63 12.59
CA GLY A 81 -17.25 -12.49 13.97
C GLY A 81 -15.82 -12.99 14.22
N ARG A 82 -15.14 -13.54 13.20
CA ARG A 82 -13.78 -14.08 13.34
C ARG A 82 -12.75 -12.98 13.46
N VAL A 83 -11.73 -13.20 14.29
CA VAL A 83 -10.54 -12.35 14.37
C VAL A 83 -9.82 -12.35 13.01
N ILE A 84 -9.66 -11.16 12.43
CA ILE A 84 -8.98 -10.95 11.15
C ILE A 84 -7.67 -10.19 11.31
N ARG A 85 -7.49 -9.46 12.42
CA ARG A 85 -6.20 -8.89 12.84
C ARG A 85 -6.06 -9.05 14.35
N LYS A 86 -4.86 -9.31 14.82
CA LYS A 86 -4.54 -9.50 16.25
C LYS A 86 -3.68 -8.37 16.80
N PRO A 87 -3.73 -8.11 18.12
CA PRO A 87 -2.77 -7.22 18.77
C PRO A 87 -1.33 -7.58 18.43
N GLY A 88 -0.51 -6.57 18.15
CA GLY A 88 0.89 -6.72 17.76
C GLY A 88 1.13 -7.03 16.28
N GLU A 89 0.10 -7.41 15.50
CA GLU A 89 0.26 -7.53 14.05
C GLU A 89 0.53 -6.16 13.42
N PRO A 90 1.40 -6.08 12.40
CA PRO A 90 1.62 -4.84 11.67
C PRO A 90 0.36 -4.45 10.90
N TYR A 91 0.12 -3.14 10.75
CA TYR A 91 -0.87 -2.62 9.80
C TYR A 91 -0.59 -3.14 8.39
N ASP A 92 -1.63 -3.13 7.55
CA ASP A 92 -1.50 -3.67 6.20
C ASP A 92 -0.48 -2.85 5.41
N ALA A 93 0.36 -3.54 4.64
CA ALA A 93 1.28 -2.92 3.70
C ALA A 93 0.54 -2.57 2.41
N HIS A 94 0.35 -1.27 2.19
CA HIS A 94 -0.23 -0.72 0.98
C HIS A 94 0.87 -0.38 -0.02
N HIS A 95 0.71 -0.79 -1.29
CA HIS A 95 1.61 -0.37 -2.36
C HIS A 95 1.20 1.01 -2.90
N LEU A 96 2.14 1.95 -2.99
CA LEU A 96 1.90 3.28 -3.60
C LEU A 96 1.69 3.19 -5.11
N ILE A 97 2.41 2.28 -5.78
CA ILE A 97 2.10 1.81 -7.12
C ILE A 97 1.45 0.45 -6.97
N GLU A 98 0.17 0.34 -7.27
CA GLU A 98 -0.62 -0.84 -6.93
C GLU A 98 -0.06 -2.14 -7.53
N ASN A 99 -0.25 -3.25 -6.81
CA ASN A 99 0.11 -4.60 -7.24
C ASN A 99 -0.51 -4.97 -8.61
N THR A 100 -1.68 -4.43 -8.94
CA THR A 100 -2.38 -4.61 -10.23
C THR A 100 -1.67 -3.94 -11.41
N PHE A 101 -0.73 -3.04 -11.15
CA PHE A 101 0.09 -2.34 -12.14
C PHE A 101 1.57 -2.79 -12.11
N GLY A 102 1.88 -3.84 -11.34
CA GLY A 102 3.24 -4.37 -11.23
C GLY A 102 4.20 -3.43 -10.50
N GLY A 103 3.69 -2.65 -9.54
CA GLY A 103 4.50 -1.80 -8.68
C GLY A 103 5.46 -2.61 -7.81
N GLU A 104 6.67 -2.12 -7.68
CA GLU A 104 7.81 -2.85 -7.13
C GLU A 104 7.55 -3.34 -5.70
N HIS A 105 8.14 -4.49 -5.37
CA HIS A 105 8.19 -4.99 -4.00
C HIS A 105 9.40 -4.41 -3.28
N GLU A 106 9.39 -3.10 -3.13
CA GLU A 106 10.47 -2.32 -2.55
C GLU A 106 9.95 -1.50 -1.38
N TRP A 107 10.80 -1.27 -0.38
CA TRP A 107 10.43 -0.56 0.84
C TRP A 107 9.84 0.82 0.52
N TRP A 108 10.38 1.52 -0.49
CA TRP A 108 9.93 2.86 -0.84
C TRP A 108 8.51 2.87 -1.42
N ASN A 109 8.06 1.74 -1.99
CA ASN A 109 6.73 1.57 -2.55
C ASN A 109 5.71 1.11 -1.50
N MET A 110 6.10 0.94 -0.23
CA MET A 110 5.22 0.52 0.87
C MET A 110 4.74 1.71 1.71
N HIS A 111 3.51 1.62 2.20
CA HIS A 111 2.96 2.54 3.20
C HIS A 111 2.05 1.79 4.20
N PRO A 112 2.17 2.00 5.52
CA PRO A 112 1.29 1.36 6.49
C PRO A 112 -0.12 1.94 6.48
N ALA A 113 -1.13 1.10 6.29
CA ALA A 113 -2.53 1.46 6.35
C ALA A 113 -3.34 0.45 7.19
N LYS A 114 -4.07 0.94 8.18
CA LYS A 114 -4.96 0.16 9.03
C LYS A 114 -6.11 -0.45 8.21
N PHE A 115 -6.46 -1.69 8.54
CA PHE A 115 -7.66 -2.34 8.03
C PHE A 115 -8.88 -2.01 8.91
N PRO A 116 -10.08 -1.80 8.33
CA PRO A 116 -10.35 -1.61 6.90
C PRO A 116 -10.35 -0.14 6.46
N ASP A 117 -10.45 0.77 7.42
CA ASP A 117 -10.83 2.18 7.29
C ASP A 117 -9.79 3.04 6.58
N GLU A 118 -8.51 2.84 6.86
CA GLU A 118 -7.44 3.56 6.14
C GLU A 118 -7.15 2.91 4.78
N HIS A 119 -7.12 1.57 4.72
CA HIS A 119 -6.67 0.84 3.54
C HIS A 119 -7.77 0.61 2.49
N GLN A 120 -8.74 -0.25 2.78
CA GLN A 120 -9.72 -0.73 1.80
C GLN A 120 -10.86 0.28 1.60
N ALA A 121 -11.44 0.77 2.69
CA ALA A 121 -12.48 1.79 2.66
C ALA A 121 -11.91 3.21 2.48
N GLY A 122 -10.65 3.40 2.86
CA GLY A 122 -9.93 4.67 2.74
C GLY A 122 -9.30 4.82 1.37
N ILE A 123 -8.03 4.42 1.25
CA ILE A 123 -7.21 4.68 0.05
C ILE A 123 -7.86 4.12 -1.21
N HIS A 124 -8.43 2.92 -1.15
CA HIS A 124 -9.15 2.31 -2.29
C HIS A 124 -10.65 2.67 -2.35
N GLY A 125 -11.12 3.55 -1.46
CA GLY A 125 -12.51 3.95 -1.34
C GLY A 125 -13.07 4.70 -2.55
N ALA A 126 -14.39 4.86 -2.60
CA ALA A 126 -15.04 5.63 -3.66
C ALA A 126 -14.63 7.10 -3.63
N GLY A 127 -14.39 7.69 -4.81
CA GLY A 127 -13.94 9.09 -4.94
C GLY A 127 -12.48 9.35 -4.53
N SER A 128 -11.72 8.32 -4.16
CA SER A 128 -10.30 8.47 -3.84
C SER A 128 -9.47 8.76 -5.09
N PRO A 129 -8.39 9.55 -4.99
CA PRO A 129 -7.42 9.71 -6.07
C PRO A 129 -6.80 8.40 -6.54
N ALA A 130 -6.63 7.42 -5.64
CA ALA A 130 -6.11 6.10 -6.01
C ALA A 130 -7.03 5.40 -7.00
N LYS A 131 -8.34 5.41 -6.71
CA LYS A 131 -9.34 4.81 -7.60
C LYS A 131 -9.31 5.43 -8.99
N GLU A 132 -9.13 6.74 -9.10
CA GLU A 132 -8.99 7.46 -10.38
C GLU A 132 -7.66 7.14 -11.09
N LEU A 133 -6.54 7.19 -10.36
CA LEU A 133 -5.19 6.96 -10.88
C LEU A 133 -5.02 5.52 -11.40
N PHE A 134 -5.62 4.55 -10.71
CA PHE A 134 -5.53 3.13 -11.00
C PHE A 134 -6.80 2.59 -11.68
N LYS A 135 -7.61 3.46 -12.32
CA LYS A 135 -8.63 3.03 -13.27
C LYS A 135 -7.94 2.37 -14.45
N GLY A 136 -7.96 1.04 -14.46
CA GLY A 136 -7.43 0.29 -15.59
C GLY A 136 -8.17 0.66 -16.87
N VAL A 137 -7.46 1.20 -17.86
CA VAL A 137 -7.91 1.11 -19.25
C VAL A 137 -7.84 -0.38 -19.61
N LYS A 138 -8.97 -0.96 -20.04
CA LYS A 138 -8.94 -2.30 -20.64
C LYS A 138 -8.02 -2.21 -21.85
N LYS A 139 -6.91 -2.94 -21.86
CA LYS A 139 -6.24 -3.26 -23.12
C LYS A 139 -7.17 -4.13 -23.96
#